data_AF-A0A7S1ZTG2-F1
#
_entry.id   AF-A0A7S1ZTG2-F1
#
_cell.length_a   1.000
_cell.length_b   1.000
_cell.length_c   1.000
_cell.angle_alpha   90.00
_cell.angle_beta   90.00
_cell.angle_gamma   90.00
#
_symmetry.space_group_name_H-M   'P 1'
#
loop_
_entity.id
_entity.type
_entity.pdbx_description
1 polymer ?
#
loop_
_entity_poly.entity_id
_entity_poly.type
_entity_poly.pdbx_seq_one_letter_code
_entity_poly.pdbx_strand_id
1 'polypeptide(L)'
;WKSLAPRLDGASSSVPPPRALRALVPPSLPDDSAVSGRTSLLIHPPRYRFRVVRKLVTNFHAPDSTLMLLVSSFLGSGAKVRELYEECQGLGYKFLSYGDACLLTRP
;
A
#
# COMPACT_ATOMS: atom_id res chain seq x y z
N TRP A 1 -3.16 -16.97 -16.25
CA TRP A 1 -3.18 -15.55 -15.88
C TRP A 1 -2.28 -14.79 -16.86
N LYS A 2 -2.82 -14.38 -18.01
CA LYS A 2 -2.05 -13.55 -18.95
C LYS A 2 -2.01 -12.12 -18.38
N SER A 3 -0.79 -11.64 -18.18
CA SER A 3 -0.43 -10.30 -17.70
C SER A 3 -1.20 -9.20 -18.43
N LEU A 4 -2.30 -8.75 -17.84
CA LEU A 4 -3.00 -7.50 -18.16
C LEU A 4 -2.73 -6.41 -17.12
N ALA A 5 -1.85 -6.65 -16.14
CA ALA A 5 -1.28 -5.55 -15.38
C ALA A 5 -0.56 -4.65 -16.40
N PRO A 6 -0.94 -3.36 -16.53
CA PRO A 6 -0.20 -2.44 -17.37
C PRO A 6 1.26 -2.57 -16.97
N ARG A 7 2.13 -2.75 -17.96
CA ARG A 7 3.55 -2.58 -17.72
C ARG A 7 3.69 -1.16 -17.18
N LEU A 8 3.94 -1.04 -15.88
CA LEU A 8 4.47 0.19 -15.30
C LEU A 8 5.93 0.27 -15.75
N ASP A 9 6.11 0.37 -17.07
CA ASP A 9 7.38 0.74 -17.66
C ASP A 9 7.75 2.09 -17.05
N GLY A 10 9.02 2.24 -16.69
CA GLY A 10 9.58 3.27 -15.80
C GLY A 10 9.46 4.73 -16.26
N ALA A 11 8.39 5.11 -16.96
CA ALA A 11 7.96 6.48 -17.04
C ALA A 11 7.51 6.95 -15.65
N SER A 12 8.42 7.64 -14.97
CA SER A 12 8.08 8.57 -13.90
C SER A 12 7.03 9.53 -14.44
N SER A 13 5.73 9.22 -14.30
CA SER A 13 4.70 10.22 -14.56
C SER A 13 4.89 11.31 -13.50
N SER A 14 5.42 12.45 -13.94
CA SER A 14 5.63 13.66 -13.14
C SER A 14 4.33 14.28 -12.64
N VAL A 15 3.18 13.66 -12.95
CA VAL A 15 1.84 14.10 -12.56
C VAL A 15 1.70 13.98 -11.04
N PRO A 16 1.50 15.10 -10.33
CA PRO A 16 1.24 15.08 -8.89
C PRO A 16 -0.04 14.29 -8.59
N PRO A 17 -0.12 13.54 -7.47
CA PRO A 17 -1.30 12.76 -7.12
C PRO A 17 -2.63 13.55 -7.15
N PRO A 18 -2.71 14.81 -6.70
CA PRO A 18 -3.95 15.59 -6.81
C PRO A 18 -4.41 15.78 -8.27
N ARG A 19 -3.48 15.98 -9.20
CA ARG A 19 -3.80 16.13 -10.63
C ARG A 19 -4.23 14.80 -11.23
N ALA A 20 -3.59 13.70 -10.85
CA ALA A 20 -4.00 12.37 -11.29
C ALA A 20 -5.41 12.02 -10.79
N LEU A 21 -5.73 12.37 -9.54
CA LEU A 21 -7.06 12.14 -8.96
C LEU A 21 -8.13 12.97 -9.68
N ARG A 22 -7.87 14.26 -9.93
CA ARG A 22 -8.80 15.13 -10.69
C ARG A 22 -9.05 14.62 -12.11
N ALA A 23 -8.06 14.00 -12.76
CA ALA A 23 -8.24 13.43 -14.09
C ALA A 23 -9.20 12.22 -14.12
N LEU A 24 -9.48 11.60 -12.98
CA LEU A 24 -10.49 10.53 -12.86
C LEU A 24 -11.91 11.09 -12.69
N VAL A 25 -12.06 12.39 -12.42
CA VAL A 25 -13.36 13.04 -12.18
C VAL A 25 -13.83 13.71 -13.48
N PRO A 26 -15.01 13.33 -14.03
CA PRO A 26 -15.56 14.01 -15.19
C PRO A 26 -15.79 15.50 -14.92
N PRO A 27 -15.50 16.41 -15.88
CA PRO A 27 -15.72 17.84 -15.70
C PRO A 27 -17.18 18.23 -15.45
N SER A 28 -18.11 17.38 -15.88
CA SER A 28 -19.55 17.56 -15.73
C SER A 28 -20.12 17.02 -14.42
N LEU A 29 -19.28 16.45 -13.53
CA LEU A 29 -19.74 15.91 -12.26
C LEU A 29 -20.07 17.08 -11.30
N PRO A 30 -21.29 17.19 -10.76
CA PRO A 30 -21.62 18.19 -9.75
C PRO A 30 -20.70 18.09 -8.53
N ASP A 31 -20.36 19.21 -7.89
CA ASP A 31 -19.40 19.26 -6.77
C ASP A 31 -19.77 18.32 -5.61
N ASP A 32 -21.06 18.11 -5.35
CA ASP A 32 -21.54 17.25 -4.27
C ASP A 32 -21.69 15.75 -4.67
N SER A 33 -21.26 15.39 -5.88
CA SER A 33 -21.42 14.02 -6.38
C SER A 33 -20.32 13.09 -5.89
N ALA A 34 -20.71 11.90 -5.43
CA ALA A 34 -19.77 10.87 -5.04
C ALA A 34 -19.07 10.26 -6.27
N VAL A 35 -17.74 10.20 -6.23
CA VAL A 35 -16.94 9.44 -7.21
C VAL A 35 -16.81 8.00 -6.71
N SER A 36 -17.13 7.04 -7.56
CA SER A 36 -16.95 5.61 -7.27
C SER A 36 -16.02 4.95 -8.27
N GLY A 37 -15.34 3.91 -7.83
CA GLY A 37 -14.39 3.15 -8.65
C GLY A 37 -14.05 1.82 -8.01
N ARG A 38 -13.40 0.94 -8.77
CA ARG A 38 -12.89 -0.35 -8.28
C ARG A 38 -11.42 -0.47 -8.59
N THR A 39 -10.70 -1.20 -7.75
CA THR A 39 -9.29 -1.49 -7.95
C THR A 39 -9.05 -2.98 -7.76
N SER A 40 -8.21 -3.55 -8.63
CA SER A 40 -7.62 -4.88 -8.45
C SER A 40 -6.10 -4.77 -8.26
N LEU A 41 -5.62 -3.60 -7.83
CA LEU A 41 -4.20 -3.31 -7.64
C LEU A 41 -3.61 -4.18 -6.54
N LEU A 42 -2.61 -4.99 -6.90
CA LEU A 42 -1.77 -5.71 -5.94
C LEU A 42 -0.47 -4.94 -5.70
N ILE A 43 -0.34 -4.35 -4.52
CA ILE A 43 0.88 -3.69 -4.07
C ILE A 43 1.85 -4.77 -3.58
N HIS A 44 2.95 -4.96 -4.30
CA HIS A 44 3.96 -5.95 -3.98
C HIS A 44 5.37 -5.38 -4.25
N PRO A 45 6.38 -5.77 -3.44
CA PRO A 45 7.76 -5.41 -3.70
C PRO A 45 8.30 -6.12 -4.97
N PRO A 46 9.32 -5.57 -5.66
CA PRO A 46 10.06 -4.35 -5.33
C PRO A 46 9.53 -3.08 -6.04
N ARG A 47 8.45 -3.18 -6.83
CA ARG A 47 8.15 -2.18 -7.89
C ARG A 47 7.08 -1.15 -7.55
N TYR A 48 6.46 -1.19 -6.37
CA TYR A 48 5.45 -0.19 -6.01
C TYR A 48 6.03 1.02 -5.28
N ARG A 49 5.88 2.20 -5.91
CA ARG A 49 6.24 3.49 -5.32
C ARG A 49 5.00 4.18 -4.78
N PHE A 50 4.91 4.29 -3.46
CA PHE A 50 3.86 5.05 -2.79
C PHE A 50 4.00 6.54 -3.14
N ARG A 51 2.90 7.16 -3.59
CA ARG A 51 2.88 8.58 -4.02
C ARG A 51 2.18 9.52 -3.05
N VAL A 52 1.24 9.00 -2.24
CA VAL A 52 0.41 9.78 -1.31
C VAL A 52 0.68 9.38 0.14
N VAL A 53 0.62 8.07 0.43
CA VAL A 53 0.77 7.54 1.78
C VAL A 53 2.22 7.65 2.25
N ARG A 54 2.44 8.39 3.34
CA ARG A 54 3.75 8.56 4.00
C ARG A 54 3.91 7.78 5.30
N LYS A 55 2.80 7.55 6.00
CA LYS A 55 2.71 6.76 7.22
C LYS A 55 1.57 5.77 7.08
N LEU A 56 1.72 4.58 7.66
CA LEU A 56 0.73 3.52 7.60
C LEU A 56 0.45 3.01 9.02
N VAL A 57 -0.81 3.09 9.45
CA VAL A 57 -1.31 2.38 10.63
C VAL A 57 -1.99 1.11 10.15
N THR A 58 -1.58 -0.04 10.67
CA THR A 58 -2.11 -1.34 10.24
C THR A 58 -1.84 -2.40 11.30
N ASN A 59 -2.53 -3.53 11.25
CA ASN A 59 -2.30 -4.65 12.17
C ASN A 59 -1.04 -5.44 11.79
N PHE A 60 -0.61 -6.36 12.65
CA PHE A 60 0.34 -7.40 12.28
C PHE A 60 -0.35 -8.49 11.45
N HIS A 61 0.12 -8.71 10.23
CA HIS A 61 -0.50 -9.63 9.28
C HIS A 61 0.16 -11.01 9.30
N ALA A 62 -0.60 -12.04 8.90
CA ALA A 62 -0.04 -13.38 8.76
C ALA A 62 1.08 -13.43 7.70
N PRO A 63 2.08 -14.31 7.88
CA PRO A 63 3.01 -14.67 6.81
C PRO A 63 2.28 -15.07 5.53
N ASP A 64 2.91 -14.84 4.38
CA ASP A 64 2.39 -15.19 3.04
C ASP A 64 1.02 -14.57 2.66
N SER A 65 0.54 -13.59 3.40
CA SER A 65 -0.68 -12.83 3.06
C SER A 65 -0.41 -11.71 2.04
N THR A 66 -1.44 -11.29 1.30
CA THR A 66 -1.35 -10.11 0.41
C THR A 66 -1.10 -8.81 1.18
N LEU A 67 -1.56 -8.73 2.44
CA LEU A 67 -1.28 -7.59 3.32
C LEU A 67 0.20 -7.58 3.77
N MET A 68 0.82 -8.75 3.91
CA MET A 68 2.27 -8.84 4.13
C MET A 68 3.06 -8.27 2.95
N LEU A 69 2.60 -8.48 1.71
CA LEU A 69 3.20 -7.86 0.52
C LEU A 69 3.09 -6.32 0.54
N LEU A 70 1.94 -5.79 0.99
CA LEU A 70 1.73 -4.35 1.16
C LEU A 70 2.73 -3.77 2.18
N VAL A 71 2.84 -4.38 3.36
CA VAL A 71 3.76 -3.95 4.43
C VAL A 71 5.22 -4.03 3.97
N SER A 72 5.59 -5.12 3.30
CA SER A 72 6.92 -5.31 2.72
C SER A 72 7.26 -4.27 1.65
N SER A 73 6.30 -3.94 0.80
CA SER A 73 6.48 -2.86 -0.19
C SER A 73 6.56 -1.49 0.47
N PHE A 74 5.90 -1.27 1.60
CA PHE A 74 5.91 0.00 2.31
C PHE A 74 7.25 0.26 3.01
N LEU A 75 7.81 -0.75 3.69
CA LEU A 75 9.13 -0.66 4.36
C LEU A 75 10.32 -0.83 3.41
N GLY A 76 10.08 -1.24 2.17
CA GLY A 76 11.09 -1.33 1.12
C GLY A 76 12.05 -2.53 1.23
N SER A 77 11.86 -3.42 2.21
CA SER A 77 12.63 -4.66 2.36
C SER A 77 11.87 -5.69 3.18
N GLY A 78 11.75 -6.91 2.64
CA GLY A 78 11.19 -8.04 3.39
C GLY A 78 12.03 -8.44 4.61
N ALA A 79 13.35 -8.22 4.57
CA ALA A 79 14.23 -8.51 5.70
C ALA A 79 13.91 -7.61 6.91
N LYS A 80 13.64 -6.31 6.68
CA LYS A 80 13.23 -5.37 7.73
C LYS A 80 11.86 -5.73 8.33
N VAL A 81 10.94 -6.23 7.52
CA VAL A 81 9.64 -6.70 8.02
C VAL A 81 9.82 -7.91 8.91
N ARG A 82 10.63 -8.88 8.49
CA ARG A 82 10.87 -10.10 9.26
C ARG A 82 11.46 -9.79 10.63
N GLU A 83 12.52 -9.00 10.68
CA GLU A 83 13.17 -8.57 11.92
C GLU A 83 12.19 -7.86 12.87
N LEU A 84 11.41 -6.90 12.36
CA LEU A 84 10.37 -6.20 13.13
C LEU A 84 9.33 -7.17 13.71
N TYR A 85 8.85 -8.12 12.90
CA TYR A 85 7.81 -9.05 13.33
C TYR A 85 8.34 -10.06 14.35
N GLU A 86 9.58 -10.53 14.19
CA GLU A 86 10.26 -11.40 15.16
C GLU A 86 10.46 -10.69 16.50
N GLU A 87 10.87 -9.41 16.49
CA GLU A 87 11.02 -8.59 17.70
C GLU A 87 9.67 -8.38 18.41
N CYS A 88 8.64 -7.93 17.69
CA CYS A 88 7.31 -7.71 18.27
C CYS A 88 6.70 -9.01 18.83
N GLN A 89 6.93 -10.15 18.18
CA GLN A 89 6.50 -11.45 18.69
C GLN A 89 7.23 -11.79 20.00
N GLY A 90 8.55 -11.55 20.08
CA GLY A 90 9.34 -11.72 21.30
C GLY A 90 8.89 -10.83 22.45
N LEU A 91 8.33 -9.65 22.15
CA LEU A 91 7.76 -8.72 23.10
C LEU A 91 6.29 -9.02 23.48
N GLY A 92 5.69 -10.08 22.94
CA GLY A 92 4.33 -10.50 23.29
C GLY A 92 3.21 -9.70 22.63
N TYR A 93 3.48 -9.01 21.52
CA TYR A 93 2.44 -8.34 20.74
C TYR A 93 1.43 -9.37 20.19
N LYS A 94 0.15 -9.00 20.24
CA LYS A 94 -0.95 -9.80 19.68
C LYS A 94 -1.05 -9.52 18.20
N PHE A 95 -1.13 -10.55 17.38
CA PHE A 95 -1.17 -10.41 15.92
C PHE A 95 -2.61 -10.54 15.38
N LEU A 96 -2.77 -10.26 14.08
CA LEU A 96 -4.02 -10.41 13.31
C LEU A 96 -5.10 -9.37 13.66
N SER A 97 -6.34 -9.66 13.25
CA SER A 97 -7.44 -8.68 13.17
C SER A 97 -7.81 -8.00 14.50
N TYR A 98 -7.61 -8.70 15.61
CA TYR A 98 -7.91 -8.20 16.96
C TYR A 98 -6.66 -8.05 17.84
N GLY A 99 -5.49 -8.05 17.19
CA GLY A 99 -4.21 -7.84 17.84
C GLY A 99 -3.87 -6.35 17.97
N ASP A 100 -2.60 -6.12 18.26
CA ASP A 100 -2.00 -4.80 18.31
C ASP A 100 -1.79 -4.21 16.90
N ALA A 101 -1.52 -2.92 16.85
CA ALA A 101 -1.28 -2.17 15.63
C ALA A 101 0.17 -1.70 15.51
N CYS A 102 0.63 -1.58 14.28
CA CYS A 102 1.90 -0.99 13.88
C CYS A 102 1.67 0.44 13.38
N LEU A 103 2.55 1.36 13.78
CA LEU A 103 2.75 2.63 13.08
C LEU A 103 4.03 2.56 12.28
N LEU A 104 3.91 2.53 10.95
CA LEU A 104 5.05 2.45 10.04
C LEU A 104 5.28 3.80 9.38
N THR A 105 6.52 4.25 9.37
CA THR A 105 6.96 5.46 8.67
C THR A 105 7.99 5.11 7.62
N ARG A 106 7.81 5.62 6.41
CA ARG A 106 8.87 5.60 5.40
C ARG A 106 9.89 6.70 5.70
N PRO A 107 11.19 6.45 5.47
CA PRO A 107 12.18 7.53 5.43
C PRO A 107 11.85 8.55 4.32
#